data_AF-A0AAD6UAH6-F1
#
_entry.id   AF-A0AAD6UAH6-F1
#
_cell.length_a   1.000
_cell.length_b   1.000
_cell.length_c   1.000
_cell.angle_alpha   90.00
_cell.angle_beta   90.00
_cell.angle_gamma   90.00
#
_symmetry.space_group_name_H-M   'P 1'
#
loop_
_entity.id
_entity.type
_entity.pdbx_description
1 polymer ?
#
loop_
_entity_poly.entity_id
_entity_poly.type
_entity_poly.pdbx_seq_one_letter_code
_entity_poly.pdbx_strand_id
1 'polypeptide(L)'
;MARQASEIPGLGCPKDGGKPMHRKAGKTASRESSLKYIRSPQYRGQSARAASRRPAHRRKQAPPPPSIFPNVPKPIQRMVELYSQALPFDEPLFKEALRSPDALDESDLARWKEEPPFIEDNDTTDPFSTTYLAFTKSLGVVLHGIRLREQNTRDIELREAVATKGQDVVVAQLQQEVTGLWGSWERADALLRARKYHPYHHSREYMMLEHYLQWLARTIFHLTYLRFL
;
A
#
# COMPACT_ATOMS: atom_id res chain seq x y z
N MET A 1 48.96 -41.08 -58.99
CA MET A 1 49.97 -40.63 -58.00
C MET A 1 49.22 -40.49 -56.67
N ALA A 2 49.43 -41.24 -55.57
CA ALA A 2 50.60 -41.98 -55.06
C ALA A 2 51.81 -41.06 -54.80
N ARG A 3 52.48 -41.02 -53.63
CA ARG A 3 52.46 -41.77 -52.33
C ARG A 3 52.60 -40.77 -51.14
N GLN A 4 52.73 -41.02 -49.82
CA GLN A 4 52.69 -42.10 -48.78
C GLN A 4 52.36 -41.33 -47.45
N ALA A 5 51.68 -41.76 -46.38
CA ALA A 5 51.70 -42.94 -45.49
C ALA A 5 52.87 -43.03 -44.45
N SER A 6 52.53 -42.75 -43.18
CA SER A 6 53.18 -43.12 -41.89
C SER A 6 52.11 -42.95 -40.75
N GLU A 7 51.96 -43.67 -39.62
CA GLU A 7 52.62 -44.83 -38.95
C GLU A 7 53.67 -44.52 -37.85
N ILE A 8 53.58 -44.97 -36.57
CA ILE A 8 52.41 -45.41 -35.76
C ILE A 8 52.40 -44.89 -34.27
N PRO A 9 52.68 -45.66 -33.17
CA PRO A 9 51.65 -45.94 -32.14
C PRO A 9 51.98 -45.61 -30.65
N GLY A 10 50.96 -45.70 -29.77
CA GLY A 10 51.11 -45.82 -28.29
C GLY A 10 49.85 -45.39 -27.51
N LEU A 11 48.94 -46.30 -27.14
CA LEU A 11 48.90 -47.14 -25.91
C LEU A 11 48.26 -46.47 -24.67
N GLY A 12 47.14 -47.02 -24.19
CA GLY A 12 46.53 -46.63 -22.90
C GLY A 12 45.03 -46.95 -22.76
N CYS A 13 44.68 -48.17 -22.30
CA CYS A 13 43.33 -48.46 -21.76
C CYS A 13 43.26 -48.05 -20.27
N PRO A 14 42.09 -47.68 -19.72
CA PRO A 14 41.28 -48.73 -19.09
C PRO A 14 39.74 -48.56 -19.08
N LYS A 15 39.06 -49.70 -19.27
CA LYS A 15 37.86 -50.22 -18.57
C LYS A 15 36.54 -49.43 -18.50
N ASP A 16 35.47 -50.20 -18.69
CA ASP A 16 34.06 -49.91 -18.54
C ASP A 16 33.62 -49.41 -17.15
N GLY A 17 32.49 -48.69 -17.09
CA GLY A 17 31.71 -48.55 -15.86
C GLY A 17 30.84 -47.29 -15.75
N GLY A 18 29.67 -47.25 -16.41
CA GLY A 18 28.69 -46.18 -16.18
C GLY A 18 27.50 -46.15 -17.14
N LYS A 19 26.30 -46.46 -16.65
CA LYS A 19 25.03 -46.21 -17.39
C LYS A 19 24.56 -44.76 -17.18
N PRO A 20 23.74 -44.20 -18.10
CA PRO A 20 23.48 -42.77 -18.17
C PRO A 20 22.37 -42.31 -17.21
N MET A 21 22.35 -41.02 -16.84
CA MET A 21 21.11 -40.27 -16.63
C MET A 21 21.27 -38.73 -16.68
N HIS A 22 20.17 -38.08 -17.06
CA HIS A 22 19.78 -36.66 -17.05
C HIS A 22 20.80 -35.53 -16.79
N ARG A 23 20.96 -34.68 -17.81
CA ARG A 23 21.29 -33.25 -17.68
C ARG A 23 20.02 -32.42 -17.36
N LYS A 24 20.20 -31.29 -16.67
CA LYS A 24 19.26 -30.15 -16.44
C LYS A 24 18.07 -30.37 -15.48
N ALA A 25 18.31 -30.10 -14.19
CA ALA A 25 17.50 -29.18 -13.39
C ALA A 25 18.41 -28.57 -12.29
N GLY A 26 18.26 -27.31 -11.84
CA GLY A 26 17.37 -26.25 -12.33
C GLY A 26 16.36 -25.75 -11.30
N LYS A 27 16.85 -25.10 -10.24
CA LYS A 27 16.09 -24.45 -9.13
C LYS A 27 15.32 -25.40 -8.20
N THR A 28 15.61 -25.29 -6.91
CA THR A 28 14.61 -24.98 -5.85
C THR A 28 15.37 -24.48 -4.63
N ALA A 29 15.56 -23.16 -4.52
CA ALA A 29 15.82 -22.57 -3.21
C ALA A 29 14.51 -22.64 -2.41
N SER A 30 14.52 -23.30 -1.25
CA SER A 30 13.30 -23.49 -0.47
C SER A 30 12.77 -22.15 0.05
N ARG A 31 11.46 -21.91 -0.08
CA ARG A 31 10.78 -20.71 0.44
C ARG A 31 10.57 -20.83 1.95
N GLU A 32 11.64 -20.65 2.73
CA GLU A 32 11.55 -20.50 4.19
C GLU A 32 11.39 -19.03 4.64
N SER A 33 10.63 -18.25 3.87
CA SER A 33 10.16 -16.91 4.22
C SER A 33 9.00 -16.97 5.25
N SER A 34 9.16 -17.77 6.30
CA SER A 34 8.08 -18.13 7.22
C SER A 34 7.85 -17.05 8.30
N LEU A 35 6.99 -16.08 7.96
CA LEU A 35 6.09 -15.30 8.82
C LEU A 35 6.45 -15.24 10.33
N LYS A 36 7.46 -14.44 10.70
CA LYS A 36 7.87 -14.26 12.11
C LYS A 36 6.99 -13.29 12.93
N TYR A 37 6.02 -12.62 12.31
CA TYR A 37 5.29 -11.50 12.93
C TYR A 37 4.08 -11.87 13.81
N ILE A 38 3.84 -13.16 14.11
CA ILE A 38 2.70 -13.59 14.94
C ILE A 38 3.14 -14.51 16.09
N ARG A 39 3.95 -14.00 17.04
CA ARG A 39 4.07 -14.50 18.44
C ARG A 39 4.96 -13.62 19.34
N SER A 40 4.35 -12.83 20.21
CA SER A 40 5.00 -12.24 21.40
C SER A 40 3.99 -12.14 22.57
N PRO A 41 3.94 -13.14 23.47
CA PRO A 41 2.90 -13.23 24.49
C PRO A 41 3.35 -12.67 25.86
N GLN A 42 3.52 -11.34 25.98
CA GLN A 42 3.70 -10.67 27.28
C GLN A 42 3.51 -9.15 27.19
N TYR A 43 2.46 -8.62 27.84
CA TYR A 43 2.58 -7.60 28.89
C TYR A 43 1.23 -7.45 29.61
N ARG A 44 1.24 -7.54 30.95
CA ARG A 44 0.03 -7.60 31.79
C ARG A 44 0.10 -6.53 32.89
N GLY A 45 -0.70 -5.48 32.75
CA GLY A 45 -0.78 -4.36 33.70
C GLY A 45 -1.60 -3.23 33.07
N GLN A 46 -2.93 -3.22 33.22
CA GLN A 46 -3.62 -2.67 34.40
C GLN A 46 -3.15 -1.25 34.78
N SER A 47 -3.66 -0.25 34.06
CA SER A 47 -3.97 1.06 34.63
C SER A 47 -5.48 1.29 34.47
N ALA A 48 -6.14 1.79 35.51
CA ALA A 48 -7.60 1.75 35.61
C ALA A 48 -8.21 3.15 35.75
N ARG A 49 -9.32 3.36 35.02
CA ARG A 49 -10.38 4.35 35.29
C ARG A 49 -9.96 5.82 35.41
N ALA A 50 -10.07 6.56 34.31
CA ALA A 50 -10.43 7.97 34.33
C ALA A 50 -11.69 8.19 33.48
N ALA A 51 -12.88 8.06 34.10
CA ALA A 51 -14.15 8.22 33.40
C ALA A 51 -14.50 9.72 33.24
N SER A 52 -14.36 10.26 32.02
CA SER A 52 -14.85 11.61 31.69
C SER A 52 -16.07 11.52 30.77
N ARG A 53 -17.26 11.79 31.33
CA ARG A 53 -18.50 11.92 30.56
C ARG A 53 -18.45 13.19 29.71
N ARG A 54 -17.91 13.12 28.49
CA ARG A 54 -18.09 14.20 27.51
C ARG A 54 -19.54 14.16 26.99
N PRO A 55 -20.30 15.28 27.03
CA PRO A 55 -21.63 15.31 26.46
C PRO A 55 -21.55 15.10 24.95
N ALA A 56 -22.48 14.32 24.40
CA ALA A 56 -22.56 14.02 22.98
C ALA A 56 -23.11 15.22 22.20
N HIS A 57 -22.36 16.33 22.18
CA HIS A 57 -22.58 17.39 21.20
C HIS A 57 -22.35 16.81 19.81
N ARG A 58 -23.47 16.42 19.17
CA ARG A 58 -23.56 16.12 17.74
C ARG A 58 -23.20 17.41 17.00
N ARG A 59 -21.89 17.62 16.83
CA ARG A 59 -21.29 18.79 16.19
C ARG A 59 -21.90 18.85 14.79
N LYS A 60 -22.86 19.77 14.59
CA LYS A 60 -23.35 20.10 13.25
C LYS A 60 -22.09 20.46 12.48
N GLN A 61 -21.72 19.65 11.49
CA GLN A 61 -20.54 19.94 10.70
C GLN A 61 -20.81 21.29 10.04
N ALA A 62 -19.97 22.28 10.35
CA ALA A 62 -20.00 23.53 9.60
C ALA A 62 -19.79 23.16 8.12
N PRO A 63 -20.48 23.83 7.17
CA PRO A 63 -20.18 23.63 5.76
C PRO A 63 -18.67 23.81 5.55
N PRO A 64 -18.03 22.99 4.70
CA PRO A 64 -16.61 23.18 4.42
C PRO A 64 -16.37 24.61 3.92
N PRO A 65 -15.21 25.21 4.23
CA PRO A 65 -14.87 26.53 3.70
C PRO A 65 -14.93 26.52 2.16
N PRO A 66 -15.15 27.68 1.50
CA PRO A 66 -15.16 27.73 0.04
C PRO A 66 -13.85 27.16 -0.53
N SER A 67 -13.95 26.45 -1.66
CA SER A 67 -12.77 25.96 -2.38
C SER A 67 -11.90 27.14 -2.77
N ILE A 68 -10.60 27.05 -2.46
CA ILE A 68 -9.61 28.07 -2.83
C ILE A 68 -9.23 27.93 -4.32
N PHE A 69 -9.45 26.74 -4.91
CA PHE A 69 -9.32 26.50 -6.33
C PHE A 69 -10.67 26.69 -7.05
N PRO A 70 -10.83 27.69 -7.93
CA PRO A 70 -12.11 27.95 -8.60
C PRO A 70 -12.44 26.94 -9.71
N ASN A 71 -11.41 26.31 -10.30
CA ASN A 71 -11.54 25.43 -11.46
C ASN A 71 -11.53 23.94 -11.12
N VAL A 72 -11.45 23.57 -9.83
CA VAL A 72 -11.48 22.17 -9.38
C VAL A 72 -12.93 21.67 -9.31
N PRO A 73 -13.28 20.50 -9.90
CA PRO A 73 -14.63 19.95 -9.81
C PRO A 73 -15.06 19.74 -8.36
N LYS A 74 -16.29 20.16 -8.04
CA LYS A 74 -16.87 20.01 -6.70
C LYS A 74 -16.86 18.53 -6.28
N PRO A 75 -16.43 18.19 -5.05
CA PRO A 75 -16.42 16.82 -4.58
C PRO A 75 -17.77 16.12 -4.72
N ILE A 76 -17.78 14.94 -5.33
CA ILE A 76 -18.97 14.10 -5.43
C ILE A 76 -19.31 13.47 -4.08
N GLN A 77 -20.58 13.11 -3.88
CA GLN A 77 -21.09 12.52 -2.63
C GLN A 77 -20.22 11.35 -2.13
N ARG A 78 -19.77 10.46 -3.03
CA ARG A 78 -18.89 9.33 -2.70
C ARG A 78 -17.53 9.75 -2.12
N MET A 79 -16.95 10.85 -2.60
CA MET A 79 -15.72 11.41 -2.02
C MET A 79 -15.98 11.94 -0.61
N VAL A 80 -17.07 12.68 -0.41
CA VAL A 80 -17.46 13.22 0.90
C VAL A 80 -17.61 12.10 1.93
N GLU A 81 -18.26 11.00 1.55
CA GLU A 81 -18.46 9.82 2.38
C GLU A 81 -17.13 9.14 2.76
N LEU A 82 -16.29 8.81 1.78
CA LEU A 82 -14.99 8.16 2.00
C LEU A 82 -14.03 9.04 2.83
N TYR A 83 -13.96 10.34 2.53
CA TYR A 83 -13.22 11.32 3.33
C TYR A 83 -13.71 11.36 4.80
N SER A 84 -15.03 11.26 5.02
CA SER A 84 -15.66 11.37 6.34
C SER A 84 -15.53 10.12 7.22
N GLN A 85 -15.14 8.97 6.65
CA GLN A 85 -14.86 7.76 7.42
C GLN A 85 -13.68 7.98 8.38
N ALA A 86 -13.80 7.52 9.62
CA ALA A 86 -12.76 7.63 10.63
C ALA A 86 -11.50 6.80 10.28
N LEU A 87 -10.32 7.25 10.71
CA LEU A 87 -9.12 6.40 10.73
C LEU A 87 -9.14 5.49 11.98
N PRO A 88 -8.53 4.30 11.94
CA PRO A 88 -8.46 3.36 13.06
C PRO A 88 -7.46 3.79 14.14
N PHE A 89 -7.70 4.95 14.76
CA PHE A 89 -6.88 5.53 15.83
C PHE A 89 -6.86 4.71 17.14
N ASP A 90 -7.72 3.70 17.26
CA ASP A 90 -7.78 2.75 18.36
C ASP A 90 -6.87 1.53 18.14
N GLU A 91 -6.71 1.06 16.91
CA GLU A 91 -5.86 -0.09 16.56
C GLU A 91 -4.37 0.13 16.90
N PRO A 92 -3.66 -0.87 17.47
CA PRO A 92 -2.22 -0.77 17.76
C PRO A 92 -1.36 -0.62 16.50
N LEU A 93 -1.61 -1.46 15.48
CA LEU A 93 -0.84 -1.48 14.22
C LEU A 93 -0.86 -0.13 13.49
N PHE A 94 -1.98 0.61 13.55
CA PHE A 94 -2.07 1.96 12.99
C PHE A 94 -1.11 2.93 13.71
N LYS A 95 -0.98 2.83 15.03
CA LYS A 95 -0.11 3.70 15.84
C LYS A 95 1.37 3.38 15.63
N GLU A 96 1.69 2.10 15.46
CA GLU A 96 3.05 1.63 15.13
C GLU A 96 3.46 2.13 13.74
N ALA A 97 2.62 1.87 12.72
CA ALA A 97 2.78 2.38 11.37
C ALA A 97 2.89 3.91 11.29
N LEU A 98 2.09 4.64 12.07
CA LEU A 98 2.15 6.11 12.12
C LEU A 98 3.46 6.65 12.71
N ARG A 99 4.18 5.86 13.52
CA ARG A 99 5.29 6.34 14.37
C ARG A 99 6.65 6.41 13.68
N SER A 100 7.03 5.39 12.91
CA SER A 100 8.29 5.35 12.16
C SER A 100 8.19 4.32 11.03
N PRO A 101 8.86 4.51 9.87
CA PRO A 101 9.08 3.43 8.90
C PRO A 101 9.83 2.23 9.52
N ASP A 102 10.66 2.42 10.55
CA ASP A 102 11.41 1.33 11.20
C ASP A 102 10.57 0.52 12.21
N ALA A 103 9.30 0.91 12.44
CA ALA A 103 8.45 0.25 13.43
C ALA A 103 7.80 -1.05 12.91
N LEU A 104 7.71 -1.21 11.58
CA LEU A 104 7.12 -2.34 10.89
C LEU A 104 7.92 -2.62 9.61
N ASP A 105 7.89 -3.86 9.11
CA ASP A 105 8.45 -4.18 7.80
C ASP A 105 7.49 -3.74 6.69
N GLU A 106 7.82 -2.64 6.02
CA GLU A 106 7.00 -2.06 4.93
C GLU A 106 7.37 -2.60 3.54
N SER A 107 8.32 -3.54 3.42
CA SER A 107 8.86 -3.96 2.11
C SER A 107 7.81 -4.54 1.17
N ASP A 108 7.00 -5.50 1.64
CA ASP A 108 5.89 -6.10 0.88
C ASP A 108 4.68 -5.18 0.68
N LEU A 109 4.67 -3.98 1.29
CA LEU A 109 3.56 -3.02 1.22
C LEU A 109 3.62 -2.11 0.00
N ALA A 110 4.78 -2.00 -0.68
CA ALA A 110 4.99 -1.07 -1.78
C ALA A 110 3.92 -1.16 -2.87
N ARG A 111 3.61 -2.38 -3.35
CA ARG A 111 2.58 -2.65 -4.37
C ARG A 111 1.17 -2.18 -4.02
N TRP A 112 0.86 -2.02 -2.73
CA TRP A 112 -0.45 -1.53 -2.25
C TRP A 112 -0.47 -0.01 -2.05
N LYS A 113 0.68 0.67 -2.22
CA LYS A 113 0.80 2.14 -2.24
C LYS A 113 0.80 2.73 -3.66
N GLU A 114 0.88 1.89 -4.69
CA GLU A 114 0.81 2.25 -6.11
C GLU A 114 -0.63 2.59 -6.57
N GLU A 115 -0.77 3.15 -7.77
CA GLU A 115 -2.09 3.40 -8.38
C GLU A 115 -2.66 2.08 -8.99
N PRO A 116 -3.92 1.72 -8.69
CA PRO A 116 -4.55 0.53 -9.28
C PRO A 116 -4.71 0.66 -10.81
N PRO A 117 -4.69 -0.45 -11.57
CA PRO A 117 -4.97 -1.82 -11.13
C PRO A 117 -3.77 -2.54 -10.48
N PHE A 118 -4.00 -3.06 -9.27
CA PHE A 118 -3.09 -4.01 -8.62
C PHE A 118 -2.98 -5.31 -9.42
N ILE A 119 -1.79 -5.90 -9.38
CA ILE A 119 -1.49 -7.27 -9.83
C ILE A 119 -2.13 -8.26 -8.86
N GLU A 120 -2.76 -9.31 -9.38
CA GLU A 120 -3.42 -10.37 -8.60
C GLU A 120 -2.42 -11.05 -7.64
N ASP A 121 -2.81 -11.23 -6.38
CA ASP A 121 -1.90 -11.76 -5.38
C ASP A 121 -1.61 -13.26 -5.60
N ASN A 122 -0.34 -13.65 -5.52
CA ASN A 122 0.08 -15.05 -5.62
C ASN A 122 -0.01 -15.79 -4.27
N ASP A 123 -0.93 -15.33 -3.42
CA ASP A 123 -1.22 -15.88 -2.10
C ASP A 123 -2.18 -17.06 -2.24
N THR A 124 -1.66 -18.27 -2.02
CA THR A 124 -2.44 -19.52 -2.09
C THR A 124 -3.33 -19.76 -0.86
N THR A 125 -3.38 -18.82 0.10
CA THR A 125 -4.26 -18.89 1.26
C THR A 125 -5.71 -18.70 0.83
N ASP A 126 -6.61 -19.59 1.26
CA ASP A 126 -8.05 -19.50 1.01
C ASP A 126 -8.61 -18.09 1.37
N PRO A 127 -9.21 -17.35 0.40
CA PRO A 127 -9.81 -16.03 0.63
C PRO A 127 -10.92 -16.00 1.69
N PHE A 128 -11.56 -17.14 1.96
CA PHE A 128 -12.60 -17.28 3.00
C PHE A 128 -12.03 -17.63 4.38
N SER A 129 -10.74 -17.94 4.48
CA SER A 129 -10.10 -18.30 5.74
C SER A 129 -9.99 -17.11 6.70
N THR A 130 -10.13 -17.39 8.00
CA THR A 130 -9.96 -16.39 9.06
C THR A 130 -8.57 -15.73 9.01
N THR A 131 -7.55 -16.47 8.60
CA THR A 131 -6.17 -15.98 8.44
C THR A 131 -6.07 -14.94 7.32
N TYR A 132 -6.60 -15.22 6.13
CA TYR A 132 -6.59 -14.29 5.00
C TYR A 132 -7.34 -13.00 5.36
N LEU A 133 -8.52 -13.12 5.98
CA LEU A 133 -9.36 -11.98 6.35
C LEU A 133 -8.72 -11.12 7.46
N ALA A 134 -8.11 -11.74 8.47
CA ALA A 134 -7.40 -11.03 9.53
C ALA A 134 -6.14 -10.31 9.02
N PHE A 135 -5.37 -10.95 8.15
CA PHE A 135 -4.22 -10.33 7.48
C PHE A 135 -4.66 -9.14 6.61
N THR A 136 -5.70 -9.32 5.80
CA THR A 136 -6.21 -8.29 4.89
C THR A 136 -6.75 -7.07 5.65
N LYS A 137 -7.46 -7.27 6.77
CA LYS A 137 -7.83 -6.16 7.68
C LYS A 137 -6.58 -5.44 8.22
N SER A 138 -5.60 -6.20 8.71
CA SER A 138 -4.37 -5.66 9.31
C SER A 138 -3.56 -4.83 8.31
N LEU A 139 -3.49 -5.28 7.06
CA LEU A 139 -2.89 -4.57 5.92
C LEU A 139 -3.51 -3.18 5.73
N GLY A 140 -4.84 -3.08 5.68
CA GLY A 140 -5.55 -1.78 5.57
C GLY A 140 -5.26 -0.85 6.75
N VAL A 141 -5.26 -1.40 7.97
CA VAL A 141 -4.95 -0.65 9.22
C VAL A 141 -3.52 -0.09 9.21
N VAL A 142 -2.53 -0.88 8.80
CA VAL A 142 -1.13 -0.45 8.66
C VAL A 142 -0.99 0.63 7.58
N LEU A 143 -1.57 0.40 6.40
CA LEU A 143 -1.52 1.37 5.30
C LEU A 143 -2.20 2.71 5.65
N HIS A 144 -3.22 2.73 6.53
CA HIS A 144 -3.77 3.99 7.06
C HIS A 144 -2.76 4.76 7.92
N GLY A 145 -1.96 4.08 8.73
CA GLY A 145 -0.92 4.70 9.54
C GLY A 145 0.21 5.27 8.67
N ILE A 146 0.67 4.47 7.69
CA ILE A 146 1.69 4.88 6.71
C ILE A 146 1.22 6.11 5.92
N ARG A 147 0.01 6.09 5.35
CA ARG A 147 -0.52 7.22 4.57
C ARG A 147 -0.69 8.49 5.40
N LEU A 148 -1.10 8.39 6.67
CA LEU A 148 -1.15 9.57 7.56
C LEU A 148 0.27 10.08 7.88
N ARG A 149 1.26 9.19 8.05
CA ARG A 149 2.66 9.56 8.25
C ARG A 149 3.22 10.28 7.01
N GLU A 150 3.00 9.73 5.82
CA GLU A 150 3.34 10.34 4.52
C GLU A 150 2.71 11.73 4.37
N GLN A 151 1.42 11.89 4.72
CA GLN A 151 0.75 13.19 4.70
C GLN A 151 1.34 14.18 5.72
N ASN A 152 1.63 13.74 6.94
CA ASN A 152 2.19 14.60 7.99
C ASN A 152 3.59 15.14 7.63
N THR A 153 4.46 14.30 7.06
CA THR A 153 5.78 14.73 6.55
C THR A 153 5.60 15.77 5.46
N ARG A 154 4.73 15.49 4.49
CA ARG A 154 4.44 16.41 3.39
C ARG A 154 3.85 17.76 3.86
N ASP A 155 3.03 17.76 4.90
CA ASP A 155 2.48 18.99 5.47
C ASP A 155 3.57 19.89 6.09
N ILE A 156 4.73 19.33 6.49
CA ILE A 156 5.90 20.11 6.91
C ILE A 156 6.59 20.71 5.68
N GLU A 157 6.91 19.88 4.68
CA GLU A 157 7.52 20.29 3.41
C GLU A 157 6.74 21.41 2.70
N LEU A 158 5.40 21.35 2.72
CA LEU A 158 4.53 22.37 2.13
C LEU A 158 4.60 23.72 2.87
N ARG A 159 4.74 23.71 4.21
CA ARG A 159 4.91 24.96 4.99
C ARG A 159 6.27 25.60 4.71
N GLU A 160 7.33 24.80 4.66
CA GLU A 160 8.68 25.25 4.28
C GLU A 160 8.72 25.77 2.85
N ALA A 161 8.01 25.12 1.93
CA ALA A 161 7.85 25.58 0.55
C ALA A 161 7.10 26.91 0.47
N VAL A 162 6.04 27.13 1.24
CA VAL A 162 5.32 28.42 1.30
C VAL A 162 6.22 29.53 1.85
N ALA A 163 6.96 29.26 2.92
CA ALA A 163 7.91 30.22 3.50
C ALA A 163 9.06 30.59 2.55
N THR A 164 9.48 29.65 1.67
CA THR A 164 10.62 29.83 0.76
C THR A 164 10.22 30.38 -0.62
N LYS A 165 9.08 29.96 -1.16
CA LYS A 165 8.65 30.25 -2.55
C LYS A 165 7.49 31.24 -2.64
N GLY A 166 6.89 31.62 -1.51
CA GLY A 166 5.65 32.39 -1.45
C GLY A 166 4.41 31.51 -1.63
N GLN A 167 3.29 31.95 -1.03
CA GLN A 167 2.03 31.19 -1.01
C GLN A 167 1.47 30.94 -2.42
N ASP A 168 1.42 31.96 -3.27
CA ASP A 168 0.78 31.87 -4.59
C ASP A 168 1.43 30.82 -5.50
N VAL A 169 2.77 30.68 -5.44
CA VAL A 169 3.54 29.69 -6.21
C VAL A 169 3.19 28.26 -5.76
N VAL A 170 3.07 28.03 -4.45
CA VAL A 170 2.69 26.73 -3.91
C VAL A 170 1.21 26.42 -4.17
N VAL A 171 0.32 27.39 -4.02
CA VAL A 171 -1.12 27.25 -4.34
C VAL A 171 -1.32 26.89 -5.81
N ALA A 172 -0.60 27.52 -6.74
CA ALA A 172 -0.63 27.16 -8.16
C ALA A 172 -0.15 25.73 -8.44
N GLN A 173 0.90 25.26 -7.76
CA GLN A 173 1.40 23.88 -7.87
C GLN A 173 0.37 22.87 -7.32
N LEU A 174 -0.23 23.16 -6.16
CA LEU A 174 -1.26 22.31 -5.56
C LEU A 174 -2.55 22.24 -6.40
N GLN A 175 -2.90 23.30 -7.14
CA GLN A 175 -4.04 23.26 -8.06
C GLN A 175 -3.82 22.26 -9.21
N GLN A 176 -2.60 22.22 -9.77
CA GLN A 176 -2.24 21.26 -10.82
C GLN A 176 -2.29 19.82 -10.28
N GLU A 177 -1.78 19.61 -9.07
CA GLU A 177 -1.80 18.30 -8.42
C GLU A 177 -3.20 17.82 -8.06
N VAL A 178 -4.06 18.67 -7.47
CA VAL A 178 -5.47 18.32 -7.19
C VAL A 178 -6.21 17.94 -8.47
N THR A 179 -5.86 18.55 -9.62
CA THR A 179 -6.38 18.17 -10.93
C THR A 179 -5.90 16.77 -11.35
N GLY A 180 -4.62 16.45 -11.14
CA GLY A 180 -4.06 15.10 -11.37
C GLY A 180 -4.68 14.02 -10.48
N LEU A 181 -4.85 14.31 -9.18
CA LEU A 181 -5.48 13.43 -8.20
C LEU A 181 -6.95 13.15 -8.53
N TRP A 182 -7.69 14.13 -9.07
CA TRP A 182 -9.03 13.91 -9.62
C TRP A 182 -8.99 12.90 -10.76
N GLY A 183 -8.05 13.03 -11.70
CA GLY A 183 -7.86 12.06 -12.78
C GLY A 183 -7.55 10.64 -12.28
N SER A 184 -6.71 10.49 -11.24
CA SER A 184 -6.47 9.19 -10.59
C SER A 184 -7.72 8.63 -9.91
N TRP A 185 -8.55 9.49 -9.30
CA TRP A 185 -9.83 9.07 -8.72
C TRP A 185 -10.78 8.54 -9.79
N GLU A 186 -10.93 9.24 -10.92
CA GLU A 186 -11.85 8.81 -11.99
C GLU A 186 -11.45 7.45 -12.56
N ARG A 187 -10.15 7.18 -12.70
CA ARG A 187 -9.63 5.86 -13.11
C ARG A 187 -9.94 4.78 -12.05
N ALA A 188 -9.62 5.02 -10.79
CA ALA A 188 -9.85 4.06 -9.71
C ALA A 188 -11.35 3.78 -9.45
N ASP A 189 -12.20 4.80 -9.50
CA ASP A 189 -13.66 4.66 -9.36
C ASP A 189 -14.28 3.97 -10.57
N ALA A 190 -13.73 4.14 -11.78
CA ALA A 190 -14.12 3.37 -12.96
C ALA A 190 -13.77 1.88 -12.81
N LEU A 191 -12.60 1.51 -12.27
CA LEU A 191 -12.27 0.10 -11.95
C LEU A 191 -13.28 -0.52 -10.97
N LEU A 192 -13.71 0.27 -9.97
CA LEU A 192 -14.69 -0.16 -8.96
C LEU A 192 -16.10 -0.29 -9.55
N ARG A 193 -16.55 0.65 -10.39
CA ARG A 193 -17.81 0.54 -11.15
C ARG A 193 -17.81 -0.62 -12.14
N ALA A 194 -16.68 -0.91 -12.78
CA ALA A 194 -16.48 -2.05 -13.67
C ALA A 194 -16.35 -3.40 -12.92
N ARG A 195 -16.36 -3.40 -11.58
CA ARG A 195 -16.17 -4.59 -10.73
C ARG A 195 -14.89 -5.39 -11.04
N LYS A 196 -13.79 -4.69 -11.38
CA LYS A 196 -12.49 -5.33 -11.69
C LYS A 196 -11.99 -6.25 -10.56
N TYR A 197 -12.30 -5.92 -9.31
CA TYR A 197 -12.09 -6.77 -8.16
C TYR A 197 -13.44 -7.19 -7.57
N HIS A 198 -13.61 -8.50 -7.34
CA HIS A 198 -14.85 -9.05 -6.81
C HIS A 198 -14.74 -9.19 -5.27
N PRO A 199 -15.65 -8.62 -4.46
CA PRO A 199 -15.53 -8.60 -2.99
C PRO A 199 -15.34 -9.96 -2.31
N TYR A 200 -15.73 -11.05 -2.97
CA TYR A 200 -15.64 -12.42 -2.44
C TYR A 200 -14.50 -13.27 -3.02
N HIS A 201 -13.79 -12.79 -4.05
CA HIS A 201 -12.71 -13.56 -4.71
C HIS A 201 -11.39 -12.79 -4.75
N HIS A 202 -11.45 -11.48 -4.95
CA HIS A 202 -10.31 -10.56 -4.94
C HIS A 202 -10.52 -9.58 -3.77
N SER A 203 -10.78 -10.11 -2.57
CA SER A 203 -11.25 -9.33 -1.41
C SER A 203 -10.17 -8.41 -0.86
N ARG A 204 -8.89 -8.79 -1.00
CA ARG A 204 -7.72 -7.96 -0.69
C ARG A 204 -7.59 -6.80 -1.66
N GLU A 205 -7.55 -7.07 -2.97
CA GLU A 205 -7.46 -6.06 -4.01
C GLU A 205 -8.67 -5.09 -3.98
N TYR A 206 -9.87 -5.60 -3.67
CA TYR A 206 -11.06 -4.79 -3.44
C TYR A 206 -10.89 -3.83 -2.24
N MET A 207 -10.44 -4.34 -1.09
CA MET A 207 -10.19 -3.50 0.10
C MET A 207 -9.09 -2.46 -0.16
N MET A 208 -8.04 -2.84 -0.90
CA MET A 208 -6.97 -1.90 -1.25
C MET A 208 -7.44 -0.85 -2.26
N LEU A 209 -8.40 -1.15 -3.13
CA LEU A 209 -9.01 -0.16 -4.03
C LEU A 209 -9.91 0.83 -3.27
N GLU A 210 -10.68 0.35 -2.29
CA GLU A 210 -11.46 1.24 -1.41
C GLU A 210 -10.54 2.11 -0.53
N HIS A 211 -9.45 1.56 0.01
CA HIS A 211 -8.42 2.31 0.75
C HIS A 211 -7.75 3.38 -0.11
N TYR A 212 -7.33 3.03 -1.32
CA TYR A 212 -6.72 3.95 -2.28
C TYR A 212 -7.66 5.11 -2.64
N LEU A 213 -8.93 4.82 -2.96
CA LEU A 213 -9.96 5.83 -3.17
C LEU A 213 -10.16 6.70 -1.93
N GLN A 214 -10.22 6.09 -0.73
CA GLN A 214 -10.37 6.83 0.52
C GLN A 214 -9.23 7.84 0.72
N TRP A 215 -8.00 7.47 0.39
CA TRP A 215 -6.86 8.37 0.47
C TRP A 215 -6.81 9.42 -0.63
N LEU A 216 -7.24 9.11 -1.86
CA LEU A 216 -7.44 10.16 -2.88
C LEU A 216 -8.47 11.21 -2.42
N ALA A 217 -9.63 10.78 -1.90
CA ALA A 217 -10.60 11.72 -1.32
C ALA A 217 -10.00 12.54 -0.17
N ARG A 218 -9.23 11.90 0.73
CA ARG A 218 -8.55 12.60 1.83
C ARG A 218 -7.56 13.64 1.34
N THR A 219 -6.66 13.31 0.43
CA THR A 219 -5.66 14.24 -0.12
C THR A 219 -6.32 15.37 -0.91
N ILE A 220 -7.32 15.08 -1.76
CA ILE A 220 -8.05 16.11 -2.51
C ILE A 220 -8.72 17.11 -1.55
N PHE A 221 -9.41 16.64 -0.49
CA PHE A 221 -10.01 17.53 0.51
C PHE A 221 -8.96 18.31 1.32
N HIS A 222 -7.87 17.65 1.71
CA HIS A 222 -6.82 18.23 2.52
C HIS A 222 -6.12 19.40 1.80
N LEU A 223 -5.82 19.22 0.51
CA LEU A 223 -5.23 20.26 -0.34
C LEU A 223 -6.25 21.34 -0.77
N THR A 224 -7.47 20.96 -1.18
CA THR A 224 -8.50 21.92 -1.65
C THR A 224 -8.93 22.93 -0.57
N TYR A 225 -8.86 22.52 0.69
CA TYR A 225 -9.19 23.35 1.85
C TYR A 225 -7.95 23.75 2.69
N LEU A 226 -6.74 23.65 2.10
CA LEU A 226 -5.43 24.02 2.67
C LEU A 226 -5.26 23.68 4.16
N ARG A 227 -5.64 22.48 4.58
CA ARG A 227 -5.73 22.07 6.00
C ARG A 227 -4.39 21.88 6.72
N PHE A 228 -3.30 22.29 6.09
CA PHE A 228 -1.96 22.31 6.63
C PHE A 228 -1.45 23.73 6.92
N LEU A 229 -2.12 24.78 6.43
CA LEU A 229 -1.87 26.18 6.80
C LEU A 229 -2.65 26.56 8.08
#